data_AF-A0A9D4ZKQ2-F1
#
_entry.id   AF-A0A9D4ZKQ2-F1
#
_cell.length_a   1.000
_cell.length_b   1.000
_cell.length_c   1.000
_cell.angle_alpha   90.00
_cell.angle_beta   90.00
_cell.angle_gamma   90.00
#
_symmetry.space_group_name_H-M   'P 1'
#
loop_
_entity.id
_entity.type
_entity.pdbx_description
1 polymer ?
#
loop_
_entity_poly.entity_id
_entity_poly.type
_entity_poly.pdbx_seq_one_letter_code
_entity_poly.pdbx_strand_id
1 'polypeptide(L)' 'MQQAHKTRECLPVVLLRNRLKYALIYREVVAIVMQRLISVDGKVRTNKCYPAGFMDVVSIAKTRGNFRLL' A
#
# COMPACT_ATOMS: atom_id res chain seq x y z
N MET A 1 17.58 4.18 4.88
CA MET A 1 17.44 4.67 3.48
C MET A 1 15.95 4.76 3.15
N GLN A 2 15.31 5.86 3.53
CA GLN A 2 13.93 6.18 3.14
C GLN A 2 14.05 6.98 1.84
N GLN A 3 13.64 6.40 0.71
CA GLN A 3 13.45 7.20 -0.51
C GLN A 3 12.34 8.19 -0.20
N ALA A 4 12.72 9.46 -0.06
CA ALA A 4 11.83 10.56 0.24
C ALA A 4 11.08 10.94 -1.04
N HIS A 5 9.87 10.42 -1.19
CA HIS A 5 8.95 10.93 -2.20
C HIS A 5 8.44 12.30 -1.74
N LYS A 6 8.41 13.31 -2.63
CA LYS A 6 7.77 14.60 -2.35
C LYS A 6 6.34 14.35 -1.90
N THR A 7 5.88 15.02 -0.84
CA THR A 7 4.56 14.81 -0.20
C THR A 7 3.36 14.92 -1.16
N ARG A 8 3.56 15.54 -2.32
CA ARG A 8 2.55 15.68 -3.39
C ARG A 8 2.51 14.51 -4.39
N GLU A 9 3.54 13.67 -4.40
CA GLU A 9 3.71 12.54 -5.33
C GLU A 9 3.54 11.19 -4.63
N CYS A 10 3.21 11.18 -3.33
CA CYS A 10 3.01 9.96 -2.56
C CYS A 10 1.57 9.83 -2.06
N LEU A 11 1.03 8.62 -2.22
CA LEU A 11 -0.26 8.23 -1.70
C LEU A 11 -0.03 7.29 -0.50
N PRO A 12 -0.63 7.56 0.66
CA PRO A 12 -0.49 6.67 1.79
C PRO A 12 -1.15 5.32 1.49
N VAL A 13 -0.56 4.22 1.96
CA VAL A 13 -1.06 2.85 1.71
C VAL A 13 -2.53 2.67 2.12
N VAL A 14 -3.01 3.40 3.13
CA VAL A 14 -4.43 3.43 3.51
C VAL A 14 -5.37 3.88 2.36
N LEU A 15 -4.89 4.68 1.41
CA LEU A 15 -5.67 5.21 0.30
C LEU A 15 -5.83 4.19 -0.84
N LEU A 16 -4.95 3.18 -0.90
CA LEU A 16 -5.13 1.99 -1.75
C LEU A 16 -6.41 1.24 -1.39
N ARG A 17 -6.87 1.32 -0.13
CA ARG A 17 -8.21 0.84 0.25
C ARG A 17 -9.29 1.51 -0.58
N ASN A 18 -9.28 2.83 -0.65
CA ASN A 18 -10.33 3.61 -1.30
C ASN A 18 -10.30 3.46 -2.81
N ARG A 19 -9.11 3.24 -3.40
CA ARG A 19 -8.91 3.05 -4.84
C ARG A 19 -9.18 1.60 -5.28
N LEU A 20 -8.72 0.60 -4.53
CA LEU A 20 -8.79 -0.82 -4.90
C LEU A 20 -9.99 -1.57 -4.28
N LYS A 21 -10.73 -0.93 -3.36
CA LYS A 21 -11.93 -1.48 -2.68
C LYS A 21 -11.72 -2.82 -1.94
N TYR A 22 -10.49 -3.17 -1.57
CA TYR A 22 -10.19 -4.41 -0.83
C TYR A 22 -10.60 -4.42 0.65
N ALA A 23 -10.87 -3.25 1.22
CA ALA A 23 -11.40 -3.11 2.57
C ALA A 23 -12.43 -1.98 2.60
N LEU A 24 -13.49 -2.14 3.38
CA LEU A 24 -14.56 -1.17 3.57
C LEU A 24 -14.26 -0.26 4.76
N ILE A 25 -13.68 -0.81 5.83
CA ILE A 25 -13.43 -0.10 7.09
C ILE A 25 -11.96 -0.02 7.45
N TYR A 26 -11.61 0.90 8.37
CA TYR A 26 -10.24 1.08 8.83
C TYR A 26 -9.66 -0.17 9.51
N ARG A 27 -10.48 -0.90 10.27
CA ARG A 27 -10.05 -2.11 10.99
C ARG A 27 -9.57 -3.20 10.05
N GLU A 28 -10.23 -3.36 8.90
CA GLU A 28 -9.83 -4.33 7.87
C GLU A 28 -8.48 -3.96 7.25
N VAL A 29 -8.24 -2.67 6.98
CA VAL A 29 -6.91 -2.22 6.50
C VAL A 29 -5.83 -2.55 7.52
N VAL A 30 -6.07 -2.27 8.80
CA VAL A 30 -5.12 -2.62 9.86
C VAL A 30 -4.88 -4.12 9.88
N ALA A 31 -5.93 -4.94 9.78
CA ALA A 31 -5.78 -6.39 9.71
C ALA A 31 -4.93 -6.85 8.52
N ILE A 32 -5.21 -6.36 7.31
CA ILE A 32 -4.48 -6.71 6.08
C ILE A 32 -3.00 -6.32 6.18
N VAL A 33 -2.73 -5.11 6.67
CA VAL A 33 -1.36 -4.60 6.85
C VAL A 33 -0.61 -5.38 7.93
N MET A 34 -1.27 -5.74 9.03
CA MET A 34 -0.68 -6.55 10.12
C MET A 34 -0.42 -8.00 9.69
N GLN A 35 -1.24 -8.54 8.80
CA GLN A 35 -1.04 -9.84 8.17
C GLN A 35 0.10 -9.87 7.14
N ARG A 36 0.82 -8.75 6.94
CA ARG A 36 1.97 -8.66 6.01
C ARG A 36 1.61 -9.01 4.57
N LEU A 37 0.35 -8.80 4.18
CA LEU A 37 -0.15 -9.15 2.84
C LEU A 37 0.19 -8.11 1.78
N ILE A 38 0.62 -6.91 2.18
CA ILE A 38 0.94 -5.79 1.29
C ILE A 38 2.45 -5.65 1.19
N SER A 39 2.95 -5.65 -0.04
CA SER A 39 4.33 -5.34 -0.38
C SER A 39 4.38 -4.18 -1.36
N VAL A 40 5.29 -3.23 -1.13
CA VAL A 40 5.59 -2.12 -2.04
C VAL A 40 7.00 -2.34 -2.56
N ASP A 41 7.16 -2.45 -3.88
CA ASP A 41 8.41 -2.79 -4.57
C ASP A 41 9.09 -4.05 -4.01
N GLY A 42 8.29 -5.08 -3.76
CA GLY A 42 8.76 -6.34 -3.20
C GLY A 42 9.09 -6.32 -1.70
N LYS A 43 8.97 -5.16 -1.02
CA LYS A 43 9.20 -5.05 0.43
C LYS A 43 7.86 -5.04 1.17
N VAL A 44 7.68 -5.99 2.08
CA VAL A 44 6.50 -6.07 2.96
C VAL A 44 6.39 -4.80 3.80
N ARG A 45 5.24 -4.14 3.76
CA ARG A 45 4.97 -2.92 4.55
C ARG A 45 3.85 -3.17 5.55
N THR A 46 4.17 -3.00 6.83
CA THR A 46 3.22 -3.06 7.95
C THR A 46 2.79 -1.67 8.45
N ASN A 47 3.32 -0.61 7.84
CA ASN A 47 2.93 0.76 8.19
C ASN A 47 1.77 1.20 7.29
N LYS A 48 0.59 1.40 7.89
CA LYS A 48 -0.64 1.90 7.24
C LYS A 48 -0.49 3.29 6.59
N CYS A 49 0.40 4.13 7.13
CA CYS A 49 0.70 5.46 6.60
C CYS A 49 2.02 5.47 5.82
N TYR A 50 2.48 4.31 5.33
CA TYR A 50 3.65 4.27 4.46
C TYR A 50 3.36 5.09 3.19
N PRO A 51 4.22 6.04 2.82
CA PRO A 51 4.08 6.78 1.57
C PRO A 51 4.49 5.87 0.42
N ALA A 52 3.52 5.42 -0.38
CA ALA A 52 3.81 4.77 -1.65
C ALA A 52 3.94 5.86 -2.72
N GLY A 53 5.06 5.87 -3.42
CA GLY A 53 5.37 6.83 -4.47
C GLY A 53 4.61 6.56 -5.77
N PHE A 54 4.54 7.58 -6.60
CA PHE A 54 4.20 7.44 -8.01
C PHE A 54 5.17 6.44 -8.68
N MET A 55 4.65 5.55 -9.52
CA MET A 55 5.33 4.42 -10.17
C MET A 55 5.66 3.19 -9.29
N ASP A 56 5.45 3.25 -7.98
CA ASP A 56 5.65 2.11 -7.09
C ASP A 56 4.69 0.97 -7.46
N VAL A 57 5.18 -0.26 -7.32
CA VAL A 57 4.36 -1.48 -7.53
C VAL A 57 3.90 -1.99 -6.17
N VAL A 58 2.59 -1.97 -5.96
CA VAL A 58 1.93 -2.56 -4.81
C VAL A 58 1.46 -3.97 -5.16
N SER A 59 1.98 -4.94 -4.44
CA SER A 59 1.57 -6.34 -4.55
C SER A 59 0.72 -6.74 -3.35
N ILE A 60 -0.37 -7.46 -3.60
CA ILE A 60 -1.21 -8.06 -2.55
C ILE A 60 -1.07 -9.58 -2.65
N ALA A 61 -0.39 -10.18 -1.66
CA ALA A 61 -0.04 -11.60 -1.67
C ALA A 61 -1.27 -12.52 -1.77
N LYS A 62 -2.39 -12.13 -1.13
CA LYS A 62 -3.61 -12.95 -1.07
C LYS A 62 -4.38 -12.99 -2.39
N THR A 63 -4.32 -11.93 -3.18
CA THR A 63 -5.05 -11.80 -4.44
C THR A 63 -4.18 -11.97 -5.69
N ARG A 64 -2.87 -12.17 -5.52
CA ARG A 64 -1.87 -12.25 -6.62
C ARG A 64 -1.96 -11.08 -7.63
N GLY A 65 -2.58 -9.97 -7.23
CA GLY A 65 -2.73 -8.77 -8.03
C GLY A 65 -1.58 -7.81 -7.75
N ASN A 66 -0.94 -7.34 -8.82
CA ASN A 66 0.08 -6.30 -8.77
C ASN A 66 -0.54 -5.01 -9.34
N PHE A 67 -0.47 -3.93 -8.58
CA PHE A 67 -1.03 -2.63 -8.94
C PHE A 67 0.11 -1.63 -9.04
N ARG A 68 0.21 -0.94 -10.17
CA ARG A 68 1.17 0.15 -10.33
C ARG A 68 0.46 1.47 -10.08
N LEU A 69 1.08 2.31 -9.26
CA LEU A 69 0.62 3.68 -9.05
C LEU A 69 0.99 4.51 -10.29
N LEU A 70 -0.02 4.98 -11.02
CA LEU A 70 0.06 5.83 -12.23
C LEU A 70 -0.65 7.16 -12.01
#